data_AF-A0A921MMA4-F1
#
_entry.id   AF-A0A921MMA4-F1
#
_cell.length_a   1.000
_cell.length_b   1.000
_cell.length_c   1.000
_cell.angle_alpha   90.00
_cell.angle_beta   90.00
_cell.angle_gamma   90.00
#
_symmetry.space_group_name_H-M   'P 1'
#
loop_
_entity.id
_entity.type
_entity.pdbx_description
1 polymer ?
#
loop_
_entity_poly.entity_id
_entity_poly.type
_entity_poly.pdbx_seq_one_letter_code
_entity_poly.pdbx_strand_id
1 'polypeptide(L)'
;MSKKNFVSLIFATVGGILFALGMCMALIPAWDAFQQGVVLGAAGLAVLLVMALVRRRMAGKPVVAAPSARTVGIVLLGAAGALALGVGMCMTMVWSMMTGGVAVGIVGIILLLCLIPAVKGLK
;
A
#
# COMPACT_ATOMS: atom_id res chain seq x y z
N MET A 1 -16.90 -9.44 14.04
CA MET A 1 -15.53 -9.69 13.51
C MET A 1 -14.87 -10.78 14.33
N SER A 2 -14.34 -11.84 13.71
CA SER A 2 -13.57 -12.86 14.45
C SER A 2 -12.26 -12.25 14.96
N LYS A 3 -11.81 -12.61 16.18
CA LYS A 3 -10.56 -12.08 16.81
C LYS A 3 -9.36 -12.13 15.85
N LYS A 4 -9.30 -13.16 15.00
CA LYS A 4 -8.26 -13.36 13.97
C LYS A 4 -8.17 -12.22 12.94
N ASN A 5 -9.32 -11.67 12.52
CA ASN A 5 -9.38 -10.59 11.55
C ASN A 5 -8.95 -9.24 12.15
N PHE A 6 -9.25 -9.03 13.44
CA PHE A 6 -8.85 -7.81 14.15
C PHE A 6 -7.34 -7.75 14.36
N VAL A 7 -6.73 -8.85 14.82
CA VAL A 7 -5.27 -8.96 14.98
C VAL A 7 -4.57 -8.79 13.64
N SER A 8 -5.09 -9.42 12.57
CA SER A 8 -4.55 -9.24 11.22
C SER A 8 -4.67 -7.80 10.72
N LEU A 9 -5.75 -7.09 11.05
CA LEU A 9 -5.92 -5.70 10.67
C LEU A 9 -4.89 -4.80 11.37
N ILE A 10 -4.72 -4.95 12.69
CA ILE A 10 -3.75 -4.18 13.47
C ILE A 10 -2.33 -4.41 12.94
N PHE A 11 -1.91 -5.66 12.78
CA PHE A 11 -0.57 -5.97 12.27
C PHE A 11 -0.35 -5.45 10.84
N ALA A 12 -1.38 -5.47 9.99
CA ALA A 12 -1.31 -4.91 8.64
C ALA A 12 -1.13 -3.39 8.67
N THR A 13 -1.92 -2.69 9.49
CA THR A 13 -1.87 -1.23 9.60
C THR A 13 -0.53 -0.80 10.19
N VAL A 14 -0.10 -1.41 11.29
CA VAL A 14 1.18 -1.08 11.96
C VAL A 14 2.38 -1.40 11.04
N GLY A 15 2.41 -2.59 10.43
CA GLY A 15 3.47 -2.97 9.49
C GLY A 15 3.51 -2.08 8.24
N GLY A 16 2.33 -1.72 7.72
CA GLY A 16 2.20 -0.80 6.58
C GLY A 16 2.71 0.61 6.87
N ILE A 17 2.37 1.16 8.04
CA ILE A 17 2.85 2.49 8.46
C ILE A 17 4.37 2.47 8.67
N LEU A 18 4.91 1.46 9.36
CA LEU A 18 6.35 1.30 9.57
C LEU A 18 7.12 1.23 8.25
N PHE A 19 6.60 0.44 7.30
CA PHE A 19 7.20 0.30 5.97
C PHE A 19 7.15 1.62 5.18
N ALA A 20 6.00 2.29 5.17
CA ALA A 20 5.83 3.57 4.47
C ALA A 20 6.77 4.65 5.04
N LEU A 21 6.86 4.77 6.37
CA LEU A 21 7.77 5.72 7.03
C LEU A 21 9.24 5.38 6.71
N GLY A 22 9.62 4.11 6.77
CA GLY A 22 10.98 3.68 6.41
C GLY A 22 11.36 4.06 4.97
N MET A 23 10.45 3.86 4.01
CA MET A 23 10.66 4.26 2.61
C MET A 23 10.78 5.79 2.46
N CYS A 24 9.95 6.56 3.17
CA CYS A 24 10.03 8.02 3.15
C CYS A 24 11.36 8.54 3.74
N MET A 25 11.82 7.97 4.86
CA MET A 25 13.10 8.37 5.48
C MET A 25 14.33 7.98 4.64
N ALA A 26 14.21 6.92 3.83
CA ALA A 26 15.28 6.52 2.90
C ALA A 26 15.31 7.37 1.62
N LEU A 27 14.16 7.84 1.12
CA LEU A 27 14.09 8.60 -0.13
C LEU A 27 14.38 10.10 0.04
N ILE A 28 14.19 10.67 1.24
CA ILE A 28 14.37 12.11 1.48
C ILE A 28 15.81 12.37 1.96
N PRO A 29 16.70 12.94 1.11
CA PRO A 29 18.11 13.15 1.47
C PRO A 29 18.29 14.21 2.57
N ALA A 30 17.32 15.11 2.71
CA ALA A 30 17.36 16.21 3.69
C ALA A 30 17.35 15.76 5.15
N TRP A 31 17.04 14.49 5.43
CA TRP A 31 16.97 13.95 6.79
C TRP A 31 18.27 13.26 7.22
N ASP A 32 19.23 13.05 6.30
CA ASP A 32 20.50 12.31 6.51
C ASP A 32 20.35 10.93 7.20
N ALA A 33 19.13 10.42 7.28
CA ALA A 33 18.74 9.25 8.06
C ALA A 33 18.61 8.00 7.19
N PHE A 34 19.35 7.92 6.08
CA PHE A 34 19.23 6.86 5.08
C PHE A 34 19.39 5.46 5.70
N GLN A 35 20.41 5.26 6.54
CA GLN A 35 20.64 3.98 7.21
C GLN A 35 19.48 3.61 8.15
N GLN A 36 18.96 4.57 8.92
CA GLN A 36 17.80 4.35 9.79
C GLN A 36 16.52 4.07 9.00
N GLY A 37 16.30 4.76 7.87
CA GLY A 37 15.17 4.53 6.97
C GLY A 37 15.19 3.13 6.37
N VAL A 38 16.36 2.65 5.93
CA VAL A 38 16.53 1.29 5.41
C VAL A 38 16.26 0.23 6.49
N VAL A 39 16.77 0.43 7.70
CA VAL A 39 16.53 -0.51 8.82
C VAL A 39 15.05 -0.55 9.20
N LEU A 40 14.40 0.61 9.31
CA LEU A 40 12.98 0.69 9.66
C LEU A 40 12.09 0.13 8.54
N GLY A 41 12.43 0.41 7.29
CA GLY A 41 11.76 -0.15 6.11
C GLY A 41 11.91 -1.68 6.03
N ALA A 42 13.11 -2.20 6.27
CA ALA A 42 13.36 -3.64 6.32
C ALA A 42 12.58 -4.31 7.46
N ALA A 43 12.52 -3.69 8.65
CA ALA A 43 11.72 -4.17 9.76
C ALA A 43 10.22 -4.15 9.42
N GLY A 44 9.69 -3.07 8.83
CA GLY A 44 8.31 -2.98 8.36
C GLY A 44 7.96 -4.05 7.33
N LEU A 45 8.87 -4.31 6.37
CA LEU A 45 8.72 -5.37 5.38
C LEU A 45 8.73 -6.76 6.04
N ALA A 46 9.61 -7.00 7.00
CA ALA A 46 9.65 -8.25 7.74
C ALA A 46 8.33 -8.50 8.50
N VAL A 47 7.78 -7.48 9.15
CA VAL A 47 6.47 -7.56 9.84
C VAL A 47 5.35 -7.87 8.85
N LEU A 48 5.33 -7.21 7.68
CA LEU A 48 4.35 -7.48 6.62
C LEU A 48 4.48 -8.91 6.07
N LEU A 49 5.70 -9.43 5.89
CA LEU A 49 5.95 -10.79 5.45
C LEU A 49 5.51 -11.83 6.47
N VAL A 50 5.82 -11.63 7.76
CA VAL A 50 5.34 -12.49 8.86
C VAL A 50 3.82 -12.49 8.91
N MET A 51 3.19 -11.32 8.77
CA MET A 51 1.74 -11.20 8.73
C MET A 51 1.12 -11.89 7.51
N ALA A 52 1.72 -11.76 6.32
CA ALA A 52 1.29 -12.47 5.13
C ALA A 52 1.39 -14.00 5.30
N LEU A 53 2.47 -14.50 5.91
CA LEU A 53 2.65 -15.91 6.25
C LEU A 53 1.59 -16.40 7.24
N VAL A 54 1.36 -15.67 8.34
CA VAL A 54 0.34 -16.02 9.35
C VAL A 54 -1.06 -16.01 8.74
N ARG A 55 -1.38 -15.02 7.91
CA ARG A 55 -2.67 -14.95 7.20
C ARG A 55 -2.84 -16.12 6.23
N ARG A 56 -1.78 -16.52 5.51
CA ARG A 56 -1.80 -17.71 4.64
C ARG A 56 -1.98 -19.01 5.44
N ARG A 57 -1.29 -19.16 6.57
CA ARG A 57 -1.44 -20.31 7.48
C ARG A 57 -2.86 -20.41 8.05
N MET A 58 -3.48 -19.28 8.43
CA MET A 58 -4.85 -19.25 8.94
C MET A 58 -5.93 -19.53 7.87
N ALA A 59 -5.61 -19.31 6.59
CA ALA A 59 -6.54 -19.54 5.48
C ALA A 59 -6.57 -21.01 4.99
N GLY A 60 -5.72 -21.90 5.54
CA GLY A 60 -5.69 -23.34 5.19
C GLY A 60 -5.41 -23.64 3.71
N LYS A 61 -4.98 -22.64 2.94
CA LYS A 61 -4.72 -22.73 1.49
C LYS A 61 -3.21 -22.83 1.22
N PRO A 62 -2.80 -23.54 0.16
CA PRO A 62 -1.40 -23.77 -0.13
C PRO A 62 -0.64 -22.46 -0.31
N VAL A 63 0.63 -22.48 0.10
CA VAL A 63 1.55 -21.34 0.19
C VAL A 63 1.68 -20.56 -1.13
N VAL A 64 1.34 -21.19 -2.26
CA VAL A 64 1.39 -20.64 -3.61
C VAL A 64 0.21 -21.17 -4.45
N ALA A 65 -1.03 -20.82 -4.10
CA ALA A 65 -2.07 -20.81 -5.13
C ALA A 65 -1.74 -19.62 -6.04
N ALA A 66 -1.40 -19.87 -7.31
CA ALA A 66 -1.11 -18.83 -8.30
C ALA A 66 -2.09 -17.68 -8.11
N PRO A 67 -1.61 -16.44 -7.86
CA PRO A 67 -2.53 -15.34 -7.65
C PRO A 67 -3.38 -15.26 -8.91
N SER A 68 -4.70 -15.44 -8.74
CA SER A 68 -5.65 -15.33 -9.85
C SER A 68 -5.35 -14.02 -10.57
N ALA A 69 -5.37 -14.01 -11.91
CA ALA A 69 -5.14 -12.80 -12.70
C ALA A 69 -5.99 -11.62 -12.18
N ARG A 70 -7.17 -11.91 -11.63
CA ARG A 70 -8.03 -10.95 -10.95
C ARG A 70 -7.43 -10.37 -9.67
N THR A 71 -6.82 -11.19 -8.81
CA THR A 71 -6.16 -10.72 -7.58
C THR A 71 -4.94 -9.86 -7.91
N VAL A 72 -4.11 -10.29 -8.86
CA VAL A 72 -2.98 -9.49 -9.33
C VAL A 72 -3.47 -8.17 -9.93
N GLY A 73 -4.50 -8.22 -10.78
CA GLY A 73 -5.10 -7.04 -11.39
C GLY A 73 -5.65 -6.04 -10.36
N ILE A 74 -6.31 -6.51 -9.31
CA ILE A 74 -6.79 -5.66 -8.21
C ILE A 74 -5.60 -5.04 -7.46
N VAL A 75 -4.56 -5.81 -7.13
CA VAL A 75 -3.39 -5.26 -6.42
C VAL A 75 -2.68 -4.21 -7.29
N LEU A 76 -2.53 -4.49 -8.59
CA LEU A 76 -1.89 -3.57 -9.54
C LEU A 76 -2.70 -2.28 -9.72
N LEU A 77 -4.02 -2.38 -9.86
CA LEU A 77 -4.91 -1.22 -10.00
C LEU A 77 -4.93 -0.38 -8.72
N GLY A 78 -4.93 -1.03 -7.55
CA GLY A 78 -4.81 -0.34 -6.27
C GLY A 78 -3.46 0.38 -6.13
N ALA A 79 -2.36 -0.26 -6.53
CA ALA A 79 -1.03 0.34 -6.52
C ALA A 79 -0.96 1.55 -7.49
N ALA A 80 -1.49 1.41 -8.71
CA ALA A 80 -1.55 2.49 -9.69
C ALA A 80 -2.37 3.69 -9.19
N GLY A 81 -3.53 3.45 -8.57
CA GLY A 81 -4.36 4.50 -7.99
C GLY A 81 -3.68 5.23 -6.82
N ALA A 82 -3.02 4.48 -5.93
CA ALA A 82 -2.28 5.05 -4.81
C ALA A 82 -1.07 5.88 -5.27
N LEU A 83 -0.34 5.41 -6.28
CA LEU A 83 0.78 6.16 -6.87
C LEU A 83 0.29 7.42 -7.58
N ALA A 84 -0.78 7.34 -8.37
CA ALA A 84 -1.36 8.51 -9.04
C ALA A 84 -1.81 9.57 -8.02
N LEU A 85 -2.46 9.17 -6.92
CA LEU A 85 -2.83 10.06 -5.83
C LEU A 85 -1.59 10.70 -5.17
N GLY A 86 -0.56 9.90 -4.87
CA GLY A 86 0.70 10.38 -4.30
C GLY A 86 1.41 11.38 -5.20
N VAL A 87 1.49 11.09 -6.50
CA VAL A 87 2.07 12.00 -7.50
C VAL A 87 1.28 13.30 -7.56
N GLY A 88 -0.06 13.24 -7.55
CA GLY A 88 -0.91 14.44 -7.50
C GLY A 88 -0.58 15.35 -6.32
N MET A 89 -0.38 14.78 -5.12
CA MET A 89 0.03 15.54 -3.93
C MET A 89 1.46 16.11 -4.06
N CYS A 90 2.38 15.38 -4.67
CA CYS A 90 3.74 15.89 -4.92
C CYS A 90 3.74 17.04 -5.94
N MET A 91 2.91 16.98 -6.99
CA MET A 91 2.83 18.04 -8.01
C MET A 91 2.30 19.36 -7.44
N THR A 92 1.38 19.31 -6.46
CA THR A 92 0.84 20.52 -5.83
C THR A 92 1.85 21.16 -4.87
N MET A 93 2.57 20.35 -4.08
CA MET A 93 3.48 20.86 -3.05
C MET A 93 4.90 21.17 -3.55
N VAL A 94 5.45 20.37 -4.48
CA VAL A 94 6.84 20.50 -4.92
C VAL A 94 6.95 21.31 -6.21
N TRP A 95 6.03 21.11 -7.16
CA TRP A 95 6.09 21.75 -8.48
C TRP A 95 5.14 22.95 -8.63
N SER A 96 4.36 23.30 -7.61
CA SER A 96 3.41 24.43 -7.63
C SER A 96 2.40 24.42 -8.80
N MET A 97 2.25 23.26 -9.48
CA MET A 97 1.32 23.07 -10.60
C MET A 97 -0.06 22.67 -10.08
N MET A 98 -0.71 23.59 -9.37
CA MET A 98 -1.91 23.31 -8.56
C MET A 98 -3.04 22.66 -9.37
N THR A 99 -3.32 23.15 -10.58
CA THR A 99 -4.34 22.60 -11.49
C THR A 99 -4.00 21.20 -11.96
N GLY A 100 -2.75 20.95 -12.35
CA GLY A 100 -2.29 19.64 -12.81
C GLY A 100 -2.31 18.59 -11.70
N GLY A 101 -1.84 18.96 -10.51
CA GLY A 101 -1.83 18.06 -9.34
C GLY A 101 -3.24 17.67 -8.87
N VAL A 102 -4.19 18.61 -8.87
CA VAL A 102 -5.60 18.32 -8.56
C VAL A 102 -6.21 17.39 -9.60
N ALA A 103 -5.96 17.62 -10.90
CA ALA A 103 -6.47 16.74 -11.95
C ALA A 103 -5.96 15.30 -11.80
N VAL A 104 -4.66 15.10 -11.59
CA VAL A 104 -4.06 13.78 -11.37
C VAL A 104 -4.55 13.15 -10.05
N GLY A 105 -4.71 13.96 -9.00
CA GLY A 105 -5.29 13.52 -7.72
C GLY A 105 -6.72 13.00 -7.87
N ILE A 106 -7.58 13.71 -8.61
CA ILE A 106 -8.95 13.26 -8.90
C ILE A 106 -8.94 11.93 -9.67
N VAL A 107 -8.08 11.80 -10.68
CA VAL A 107 -7.91 10.54 -11.42
C VAL A 107 -7.49 9.40 -10.49
N GLY A 108 -6.56 9.65 -9.57
CA GLY A 108 -6.13 8.68 -8.55
C GLY A 108 -7.28 8.23 -7.64
N ILE A 109 -8.13 9.17 -7.17
CA ILE A 109 -9.32 8.86 -6.37
C ILE A 109 -10.30 8.00 -7.16
N ILE A 110 -10.58 8.34 -8.43
CA ILE A 110 -11.50 7.58 -9.29
C ILE A 110 -10.98 6.15 -9.47
N LEU A 111 -9.67 5.97 -9.73
CA LEU A 111 -9.06 4.64 -9.83
C LEU A 111 -9.24 3.82 -8.54
N LEU A 112 -9.02 4.45 -7.38
CA LEU A 112 -9.20 3.80 -6.08
C LEU A 112 -10.67 3.46 -5.79
N LEU A 113 -11.62 4.30 -6.22
CA LEU A 113 -13.05 4.01 -6.10
C LEU A 113 -13.47 2.85 -7.01
N CYS A 114 -12.92 2.74 -8.23
CA CYS A 114 -13.13 1.59 -9.11
C CYS A 114 -12.62 0.26 -8.53
N LEU A 115 -11.78 0.31 -7.49
CA LEU A 115 -11.33 -0.89 -6.78
C LEU A 115 -12.45 -1.55 -5.98
N ILE A 116 -13.42 -0.76 -5.49
CA ILE A 116 -14.57 -1.27 -4.70
C ILE A 116 -15.42 -2.27 -5.51
N PRO A 117 -15.92 -1.92 -6.72
CA PRO A 117 -16.66 -2.88 -7.55
C PRO A 117 -15.78 -4.03 -8.05
N ALA A 118 -14.49 -3.81 -8.31
CA ALA A 118 -13.57 -4.87 -8.73
C ALA A 118 -13.39 -5.97 -7.65
N VAL A 119 -13.32 -5.56 -6.38
CA VAL A 119 -13.14 -6.44 -5.21
C VAL A 119 -14.45 -7.12 -4.80
N LYS A 120 -15.55 -6.38 -4.71
CA LYS A 120 -16.85 -6.94 -4.26
C LYS A 120 -17.63 -7.63 -5.38
N GLY A 121 -17.28 -7.38 -6.65
CA GLY A 121 -18.11 -7.73 -7.80
C GLY A 121 -19.30 -6.76 -7.91
N LEU A 122 -19.58 -6.27 -9.11
CA LEU A 122 -20.84 -5.59 -9.41
C LEU A 122 -21.96 -6.63 -9.28
N LYS A 123 -22.86 -6.43 -8.31
CA LYS A 123 -24.19 -7.03 -8.31
C LYS A 123 -25.18 -5.98 -8.79
#